data_AF-A0A2T2VGE2-F1
#
_entry.id   AF-A0A2T2VGE2-F1
#
_cell.length_a   1.000
_cell.length_b   1.000
_cell.length_c   1.000
_cell.angle_alpha   90.00
_cell.angle_beta   90.00
_cell.angle_gamma   90.00
#
_symmetry.space_group_name_H-M   'P 1'
#
loop_
_entity.id
_entity.type
_entity.pdbx_description
1 polymer ?
#
loop_
_entity_poly.entity_id
_entity_poly.type
_entity_poly.pdbx_seq_one_letter_code
_entity_poly.pdbx_strand_id
1 'polypeptide(L)'
;MAIRLITPEENVDGEQLLLARMIAAGAEAVHLRKPSHSEEDVLTWIVHWPIRLRHYLVLHSFPHLVEQFELGGFHLNKQVPKETQARLIREKSFP
;
A
#
# COMPACT_ATOMS: atom_id res chain seq x y z
N MET A 1 0.84 -19.48 -7.63
CA MET A 1 -0.33 -18.57 -7.72
C MET A 1 -0.15 -17.55 -6.60
N ALA A 2 -0.05 -16.26 -6.92
CA ALA A 2 0.21 -15.22 -5.92
C ALA A 2 -1.10 -14.69 -5.34
N ILE A 3 -1.20 -14.60 -4.02
CA ILE A 3 -2.37 -14.01 -3.33
C ILE A 3 -2.05 -12.58 -2.95
N ARG A 4 -2.87 -11.63 -3.43
CA ARG A 4 -2.78 -10.21 -3.11
C ARG A 4 -4.08 -9.74 -2.48
N LEU A 5 -3.98 -9.05 -1.37
CA LEU A 5 -5.11 -8.55 -0.59
C LEU A 5 -5.40 -7.11 -0.98
N ILE A 6 -6.66 -6.68 -0.93
CA ILE A 6 -7.05 -5.29 -1.12
C ILE A 6 -7.90 -4.89 0.09
N THR A 7 -7.56 -3.78 0.73
CA THR A 7 -8.36 -3.28 1.85
C THR A 7 -9.74 -2.82 1.37
N PRO A 8 -10.80 -2.97 2.18
CA PRO A 8 -12.04 -2.22 2.01
C PRO A 8 -11.77 -0.72 1.89
N GLU A 9 -12.68 0.03 1.24
CA GLU A 9 -12.56 1.49 1.13
C GLU A 9 -12.65 2.19 2.49
N GLU A 10 -13.55 1.69 3.35
CA GLU A 10 -13.76 2.21 4.70
C GLU A 10 -12.86 1.54 5.73
N ASN A 11 -12.66 2.18 6.88
CA ASN A 11 -11.94 1.57 7.99
C ASN A 11 -12.77 0.44 8.62
N VAL A 12 -12.10 -0.67 8.92
CA VAL A 12 -12.70 -1.82 9.60
C VAL A 12 -11.89 -2.14 10.84
N ASP A 13 -12.57 -2.34 11.97
CA ASP A 13 -11.92 -2.67 13.24
C ASP A 13 -11.11 -3.97 13.12
N GLY A 14 -9.87 -3.94 13.60
CA GLY A 14 -8.96 -5.08 13.56
C GLY A 14 -8.45 -5.45 12.15
N GLU A 15 -8.71 -4.63 11.12
CA GLU A 15 -8.26 -4.84 9.74
C GLU A 15 -6.76 -5.15 9.69
N GLN A 16 -5.93 -4.34 10.35
CA GLN A 16 -4.48 -4.52 10.28
C GLN A 16 -4.01 -5.84 10.89
N LEU A 17 -4.64 -6.28 11.98
CA LEU A 17 -4.35 -7.57 12.61
C LEU A 17 -4.72 -8.73 11.68
N LEU A 18 -5.87 -8.64 11.01
CA LEU A 18 -6.31 -9.66 10.06
C LEU A 18 -5.36 -9.73 8.86
N LEU A 19 -4.97 -8.60 8.28
CA LEU A 19 -4.04 -8.52 7.17
C LEU A 19 -2.67 -9.11 7.54
N ALA A 20 -2.15 -8.81 8.73
CA ALA A 20 -0.90 -9.40 9.22
C ALA A 20 -0.98 -10.93 9.34
N ARG A 21 -2.13 -11.47 9.78
CA ARG A 21 -2.37 -12.92 9.82
C ARG A 21 -2.45 -13.53 8.42
N MET A 22 -3.05 -12.83 7.46
CA MET A 22 -3.11 -13.30 6.09
C MET A 22 -1.73 -13.29 5.41
N ILE A 23 -0.88 -12.30 5.70
CA ILE A 23 0.54 -12.32 5.27
C ILE A 23 1.25 -13.53 5.86
N ALA A 24 1.08 -13.79 7.17
CA ALA A 24 1.66 -14.98 7.81
C ALA A 24 1.15 -16.30 7.21
N ALA A 25 -0.04 -16.30 6.61
CA ALA A 25 -0.63 -17.45 5.92
C ALA A 25 -0.23 -17.54 4.43
N GLY A 26 0.60 -16.63 3.92
CA GLY A 26 1.16 -16.69 2.56
C GLY A 26 0.65 -15.62 1.58
N ALA A 27 -0.06 -14.58 2.04
CA ALA A 27 -0.33 -13.43 1.19
C ALA A 27 0.95 -12.66 0.87
N GLU A 28 1.14 -12.29 -0.40
CA GLU A 28 2.38 -11.68 -0.91
C GLU A 28 2.32 -10.16 -0.96
N ALA A 29 1.12 -9.56 -0.89
CA ALA A 29 0.95 -8.11 -0.85
C ALA A 29 -0.38 -7.69 -0.23
N VAL A 30 -0.39 -6.49 0.35
CA VAL A 30 -1.56 -5.77 0.84
C VAL A 30 -1.68 -4.46 0.09
N HIS A 31 -2.69 -4.34 -0.74
CA HIS A 31 -3.02 -3.10 -1.43
C HIS A 31 -3.89 -2.23 -0.53
N LEU A 32 -3.32 -1.14 0.00
CA LEU A 32 -4.05 -0.14 0.76
C LEU A 32 -4.84 0.75 -0.21
N ARG A 33 -6.15 0.51 -0.27
CA ARG A 33 -7.10 1.25 -1.09
C ARG A 33 -8.11 1.95 -0.20
N LYS A 34 -7.89 3.25 0.00
CA LYS A 34 -8.72 4.15 0.81
C LYS A 34 -8.98 5.44 0.02
N PRO A 35 -9.90 5.43 -0.97
CA PRO A 35 -10.04 6.52 -1.94
C PRO A 35 -10.56 7.83 -1.34
N SER A 36 -11.26 7.76 -0.20
CA SER A 36 -11.82 8.91 0.51
C SER A 36 -10.89 9.47 1.58
N HIS A 37 -9.79 8.79 1.88
CA HIS A 37 -8.87 9.15 2.96
C HIS A 37 -7.93 10.28 2.53
N SER A 38 -7.70 11.20 3.45
CA SER A 38 -6.67 12.23 3.31
C SER A 38 -5.27 11.64 3.43
N GLU A 39 -4.24 12.43 3.12
CA GLU A 39 -2.86 12.01 3.33
C GLU A 39 -2.57 11.72 4.81
N GLU A 40 -3.13 12.51 5.73
CA GLU A 40 -2.98 12.34 7.17
C GLU A 40 -3.61 11.03 7.66
N ASP A 41 -4.77 10.65 7.12
CA ASP A 41 -5.41 9.37 7.42
C ASP A 41 -4.57 8.19 6.96
N VAL A 42 -4.00 8.27 5.75
CA VAL A 42 -3.12 7.22 5.19
C VAL A 42 -1.81 7.13 5.97
N LEU A 43 -1.21 8.27 6.32
CA LEU A 43 -0.03 8.34 7.19
C LEU A 43 -0.29 7.68 8.54
N THR A 44 -1.42 8.00 9.16
CA THR A 44 -1.84 7.39 10.43
C THR A 44 -1.95 5.87 10.29
N TRP A 45 -2.57 5.38 9.21
CA TRP A 45 -2.66 3.94 8.95
C TRP A 45 -1.27 3.30 8.83
N ILE A 46 -0.34 3.89 8.08
CA ILE A 46 1.02 3.39 7.85
C ILE A 46 1.85 3.38 9.15
N VAL A 47 1.71 4.40 10.00
CA VAL A 47 2.45 4.49 11.26
C VAL A 47 2.04 3.38 12.23
N HIS A 48 0.76 3.00 12.25
CA HIS A 48 0.28 1.88 13.07
C HIS A 48 0.60 0.51 12.46
N TRP A 49 0.84 0.44 11.14
CA TRP A 49 1.22 -0.79 10.47
C TRP A 49 2.60 -1.31 10.93
N PRO A 50 2.76 -2.60 11.23
CA PRO A 50 4.04 -3.13 11.71
C PRO A 50 5.19 -2.88 10.72
N ILE A 51 6.28 -2.26 11.21
CA ILE A 51 7.46 -1.90 10.39
C ILE A 51 7.96 -3.10 9.57
N ARG A 52 8.10 -4.26 10.22
CA ARG A 52 8.53 -5.53 9.61
C ARG A 52 7.65 -6.04 8.46
N LEU A 53 6.43 -5.51 8.32
CA LEU A 53 5.47 -5.87 7.27
C LEU A 53 5.30 -4.75 6.22
N ARG A 54 6.04 -3.64 6.31
CA ARG A 54 5.89 -2.50 5.38
C ARG A 54 6.19 -2.83 3.93
N HIS A 55 7.13 -3.73 3.68
CA HIS A 55 7.47 -4.20 2.34
C HIS A 55 6.35 -5.01 1.66
N TYR A 56 5.33 -5.46 2.39
CA TYR A 56 4.12 -6.05 1.80
C TYR A 56 3.09 -5.00 1.37
N LEU A 57 3.21 -3.76 1.85
CA LEU A 57 2.20 -2.72 1.66
C LEU A 57 2.37 -2.01 0.33
N VAL A 58 1.32 -2.00 -0.48
CA VAL A 58 1.25 -1.31 -1.77
C VAL A 58 0.19 -0.21 -1.68
N LEU A 59 0.57 1.04 -1.87
CA LEU A 59 -0.36 2.16 -1.79
C LEU A 59 -1.12 2.39 -3.10
N HIS A 60 -2.39 2.80 -3.01
CA HIS A 60 -3.16 3.30 -4.16
C HIS A 60 -3.19 4.84 -4.25
N SER A 61 -2.78 5.54 -3.20
CA SER A 61 -2.68 6.99 -3.10
C SER A 61 -1.33 7.43 -2.52
N PHE A 62 -0.97 8.72 -2.66
CA PHE A 62 0.22 9.33 -2.05
C PHE A 62 1.54 8.57 -2.31
N PRO A 63 1.97 8.40 -3.58
CA PRO A 63 3.13 7.58 -3.93
C PRO A 63 4.45 8.00 -3.26
N HIS A 64 4.60 9.27 -2.86
CA HIS A 64 5.80 9.73 -2.16
C HIS A 64 6.00 9.06 -0.80
N LEU A 65 4.93 8.59 -0.16
CA LEU A 65 5.00 7.86 1.11
C LEU A 65 5.67 6.49 0.96
N VAL A 66 5.72 5.92 -0.25
CA VAL A 66 6.34 4.62 -0.49
C VAL A 66 7.85 4.67 -0.21
N GLU A 67 8.52 5.72 -0.67
CA GLU A 67 9.95 5.90 -0.41
C GLU A 67 10.20 6.31 1.04
N GLN A 68 9.39 7.23 1.57
CA GLN A 68 9.53 7.73 2.94
C GLN A 68 9.40 6.63 4.01
N PHE A 69 8.57 5.61 3.77
CA PHE A 69 8.31 4.53 4.73
C PHE A 69 8.80 3.16 4.30
N GLU A 70 9.60 3.08 3.22
CA GLU A 70 10.14 1.83 2.68
C GLU A 70 9.04 0.78 2.40
N LEU A 71 7.96 1.22 1.75
CA LEU A 71 6.81 0.37 1.44
C LEU A 71 7.06 -0.51 0.20
N GLY A 72 6.29 -1.58 0.08
CA GLY A 72 6.38 -2.56 -1.01
C GLY A 72 6.14 -1.99 -2.40
N GLY A 73 5.37 -0.91 -2.52
CA GLY A 73 5.23 -0.22 -3.79
C GLY A 73 4.01 0.68 -3.88
N PHE A 74 3.69 1.05 -5.11
CA PHE A 74 2.56 1.90 -5.44
C PHE A 74 1.79 1.30 -6.63
N HIS A 75 0.47 1.39 -6.62
CA HIS A 75 -0.39 0.92 -7.71
C HIS A 75 -0.71 2.07 -8.68
N LEU A 76 -0.17 2.00 -9.90
CA LEU A 76 -0.44 3.00 -10.94
C LEU A 76 -1.92 2.96 -11.34
N ASN A 77 -2.65 4.01 -10.97
CA ASN A 77 -4.06 4.18 -11.30
C ASN A 77 -4.29 5.56 -11.94
N LYS A 78 -5.53 5.84 -12.36
CA LYS A 78 -5.91 7.12 -13.00
C LYS A 78 -5.74 8.34 -12.09
N GLN A 79 -5.59 8.16 -10.78
CA GLN A 79 -5.43 9.25 -9.82
C GLN A 79 -3.97 9.76 -9.77
N VAL A 80 -3.02 9.04 -10.34
CA VAL A 80 -1.63 9.50 -10.47
C VAL A 80 -1.43 10.19 -11.81
N PRO A 81 -0.88 11.42 -11.85
CA PRO A 81 -0.53 12.08 -13.10
C PRO A 81 0.39 11.18 -13.94
N LYS A 82 0.13 11.09 -15.26
CA LYS A 82 0.88 10.21 -16.18
C LYS A 82 2.40 10.41 -16.10
N GLU A 83 2.83 11.64 -15.86
CA GLU A 83 4.25 12.01 -15.71
C GLU A 83 4.87 11.35 -14.47
N THR A 84 4.17 11.39 -13.34
CA THR A 84 4.57 10.68 -12.11
C THR A 84 4.58 9.16 -12.33
N GLN A 85 3.62 8.62 -13.08
CA GLN A 85 3.62 7.20 -13.46
C GLN A 85 4.87 6.83 -14.27
N ALA A 86 5.19 7.62 -15.30
CA ALA A 86 6.34 7.40 -16.17
C ALA A 86 7.68 7.48 -15.42
N ARG A 87 7.79 8.39 -14.43
CA ARG A 87 8.96 8.48 -13.55
C ARG A 87 9.11 7.23 -12.69
N LEU A 88 8.05 6.84 -12.00
CA LEU A 88 8.05 5.67 -11.11
C LEU A 88 8.34 4.35 -11.85
N ILE A 89 7.86 4.19 -13.09
CA ILE A 89 8.18 3.01 -13.92
C ILE A 89 9.66 2.97 -14.31
N ARG A 90 10.27 4.13 -14.61
CA ARG A 90 11.69 4.19 -14.98
C ARG A 90 12.62 3.95 -13.80
N GLU A 91 12.23 4.39 -12.62
CA GLU A 91 13.05 4.33 -11.41
C GLU A 91 12.89 3.00 -10.64
N LYS A 92 11.73 2.34 -10.72
CA LYS A 92 11.51 1.01 -10.15
C LYS A 92 11.33 -0.03 -11.26
N SER A 93 12.36 -0.85 -11.45
CA SER A 93 12.19 -2.19 -12.04
C SER A 93 11.37 -3.01 -11.04
N PHE A 94 10.04 -2.99 -11.18
CA PHE A 94 9.18 -3.93 -10.49
C PHE A 94 9.46 -5.33 -11.05
N PRO A 95 9.85 -6.32 -10.21
CA PRO A 95 9.87 -7.71 -10.65
C PRO A 95 8.47 -8.20 -11.02
#